data_AF-A0A822ELQ5-F1
#
_entry.id   AF-A0A822ELQ5-F1
#
_cell.length_a   1.000
_cell.length_b   1.000
_cell.length_c   1.000
_cell.angle_alpha   90.00
_cell.angle_beta   90.00
_cell.angle_gamma   90.00
#
_symmetry.space_group_name_H-M   'P 1'
#
loop_
_entity.id
_entity.type
_entity.pdbx_description
1 polymer ?
#
loop_
_entity_poly.entity_id
_entity_poly.type
_entity_poly.pdbx_seq_one_letter_code
_entity_poly.pdbx_strand_id
1 'polypeptide(L)' 'MTYSTGTSPNSVAVGDFNNDTHLDIVVANSKGNTVSVLLGYGNGSFTDQTTYSTGSQP' A
#
# COMPACT_ATOMS: atom_id res chain seq x y z
N MET A 1 -5.23 2.51 -14.95
CA MET A 1 -3.95 2.03 -14.38
C MET A 1 -4.27 0.94 -13.39
N THR A 2 -3.41 -0.07 -13.29
CA THR A 2 -3.56 -1.16 -12.33
C THR A 2 -2.33 -1.16 -11.45
N TYR A 3 -2.54 -1.25 -10.14
CA TYR A 3 -1.47 -1.28 -9.16
C TYR A 3 -1.37 -2.66 -8.55
N SER A 4 -0.20 -3.27 -8.65
CA SER A 4 0.08 -4.57 -8.04
C SER A 4 0.18 -4.42 -6.52
N THR A 5 -0.34 -5.42 -5.80
CA THR A 5 -0.20 -5.56 -4.35
C THR A 5 0.43 -6.92 -4.03
N GLY A 6 0.50 -7.30 -2.75
CA GLY A 6 0.99 -8.60 -2.33
C GLY A 6 -0.06 -9.71 -2.43
N THR A 7 0.24 -10.84 -1.80
CA THR A 7 -0.58 -12.06 -1.90
C THR A 7 -1.81 -11.99 -0.98
N SER A 8 -3.00 -12.20 -1.56
CA SER A 8 -4.29 -12.17 -0.85
C SER A 8 -4.49 -10.88 -0.04
N PRO A 9 -4.61 -9.72 -0.70
CA PRO A 9 -4.92 -8.47 -0.02
C PRO A 9 -6.25 -8.58 0.72
N ASN A 10 -6.31 -8.09 1.96
CA ASN A 10 -7.49 -8.19 2.82
C ASN A 10 -8.05 -6.83 3.23
N SER A 11 -7.19 -5.84 3.45
CA SER A 11 -7.58 -4.51 3.92
C SER A 11 -6.79 -3.42 3.22
N VAL A 12 -7.38 -2.22 3.15
CA VAL A 12 -6.79 -1.02 2.56
C VAL A 12 -6.98 0.17 3.50
N ALA A 13 -5.92 0.97 3.66
CA ALA A 13 -5.94 2.25 4.35
C ALA A 13 -5.45 3.35 3.40
N VAL A 14 -6.03 4.55 3.56
CA VAL A 14 -5.69 5.74 2.77
C VAL A 14 -5.37 6.87 3.73
N GLY A 15 -4.26 7.55 3.51
CA GLY A 15 -3.76 8.63 4.35
C GLY A 15 -2.45 9.16 3.82
N ASP A 16 -2.00 10.31 4.32
CA ASP A 16 -0.65 10.81 4.05
C ASP A 16 0.32 10.09 5.00
N PHE A 17 1.08 9.13 4.48
CA PHE A 17 1.98 8.27 5.27
C PHE A 17 3.45 8.69 5.13
N ASN A 18 3.79 9.54 4.15
CA ASN A 18 5.15 10.05 3.92
C ASN A 18 5.31 11.56 4.24
N ASN A 19 4.23 12.24 4.65
CA ASN A 19 4.17 13.65 4.99
C ASN A 19 4.49 14.57 3.80
N ASP A 20 3.99 14.22 2.61
CA ASP A 20 4.13 15.02 1.39
C ASP A 20 2.86 15.78 0.98
N THR A 21 1.81 15.72 1.79
CA THR A 21 0.47 16.31 1.57
C THR A 21 -0.38 15.65 0.49
N HIS A 22 0.06 14.54 -0.08
CA HIS A 22 -0.73 13.71 -0.98
C HIS A 22 -1.26 12.48 -0.24
N LEU A 23 -2.41 11.97 -0.70
CA LEU A 23 -2.94 10.72 -0.18
C LEU A 23 -2.17 9.54 -0.76
N ASP A 24 -1.71 8.66 0.13
CA ASP A 24 -1.08 7.39 -0.17
C ASP A 24 -2.06 6.22 0.08
N ILE A 25 -1.68 5.03 -0.38
CA ILE A 25 -2.41 3.78 -0.15
C ILE A 25 -1.50 2.78 0.56
N VAL A 26 -2.02 2.14 1.61
CA VAL A 26 -1.39 0.98 2.25
C VAL A 26 -2.35 -0.20 2.17
N VAL A 27 -1.84 -1.36 1.73
CA VAL A 27 -2.63 -2.60 1.57
C VAL A 27 -2.03 -3.69 2.44
N ALA A 28 -2.85 -4.31 3.29
CA ALA A 28 -2.47 -5.48 4.08
C ALA A 28 -2.65 -6.77 3.27
N ASN A 29 -1.58 -7.55 3.12
CA ASN A 29 -1.54 -8.78 2.31
C ASN A 29 -1.44 -10.00 3.23
N SER A 30 -2.59 -10.56 3.61
CA SER A 30 -2.67 -11.49 4.74
C SER A 30 -1.93 -12.81 4.51
N LYS A 31 -1.98 -13.39 3.29
CA LYS A 31 -1.20 -14.60 2.97
C LYS A 31 0.26 -14.29 2.64
N GLY A 32 0.55 -13.06 2.24
CA GLY A 32 1.91 -12.61 1.96
C GLY A 32 2.71 -12.32 3.23
N ASN A 33 2.05 -12.09 4.36
CA ASN A 33 2.67 -11.52 5.57
C ASN A 33 3.42 -10.22 5.25
N THR A 34 2.85 -9.39 4.37
CA THR A 34 3.42 -8.10 3.97
C THR A 34 2.37 -7.01 3.98
N VAL A 35 2.83 -5.76 4.01
CA VAL A 35 2.06 -4.61 3.54
C VAL A 35 2.67 -4.06 2.25
N SER A 36 1.82 -3.58 1.36
CA SER A 36 2.20 -2.83 0.15
C SER A 36 1.92 -1.35 0.39
N VAL A 37 2.90 -0.48 0.16
CA VAL A 37 2.77 0.98 0.27
C VAL A 37 2.89 1.58 -1.12
N LEU A 38 1.91 2.38 -1.53
CA LEU A 38 1.87 3.07 -2.81
C LEU A 38 1.74 4.57 -2.53
N LEU A 39 2.76 5.34 -2.90
CA LEU A 39 2.80 6.77 -2.61
C LEU A 39 2.03 7.55 -3.67
N GLY A 40 1.28 8.56 -3.23
CA GLY A 40 0.46 9.39 -4.10
C GLY A 40 1.26 10.49 -4.79
N TYR A 41 0.95 10.78 -6.05
CA TYR A 41 1.48 11.95 -6.76
C TYR A 41 0.57 13.20 -6.64
N GLY A 42 -0.49 13.15 -5.82
CA GLY A 42 -1.45 14.25 -5.66
C GLY A 42 -2.45 14.45 -6.81
N ASN A 43 -2.28 13.74 -7.93
CA ASN A 43 -3.12 13.82 -9.12
C ASN A 43 -4.02 12.59 -9.32
N GLY A 44 -4.15 11.74 -8.28
CA GLY A 44 -4.90 10.48 -8.33
C GLY A 44 -4.14 9.29 -8.92
N SER A 45 -2.86 9.46 -9.26
CA SER A 45 -1.94 8.36 -9.60
C SER A 45 -0.98 8.07 -8.45
N PHE A 46 -0.45 6.84 -8.44
CA PHE A 46 0.42 6.32 -7.38
C PHE A 46 1.70 5.71 -7.97
N THR A 47 2.72 5.55 -7.12
CA THR A 47 3.93 4.78 -7.45
C THR A 47 3.62 3.29 -7.54
N ASP A 48 4.59 2.51 -8.05
CA ASP A 48 4.60 1.08 -7.78
C ASP A 48 4.70 0.80 -6.28
N GLN A 49 4.23 -0.37 -5.86
CA GLN A 49 4.28 -0.76 -4.46
C GLN A 49 5.72 -0.89 -3.96
N THR A 50 5.96 -0.36 -2.76
CA THR A 50 7.05 -0.81 -1.90
C THR A 50 6.49 -1.81 -0.91
N THR A 51 7.13 -2.98 -0.82
CA THR A 51 6.67 -4.08 0.03
C THR A 51 7.45 -4.13 1.32
N TYR A 52 6.75 -4.21 2.44
CA TYR A 52 7.34 -4.37 3.77
C TYR A 52 6.86 -5.67 4.40
N SER A 53 7.78 -6.45 4.96
CA SER A 53 7.44 -7.62 5.75
C SER A 53 6.73 -7.23 7.04
N THR A 54 5.81 -8.08 7.47
CA THR A 54 5.04 -7.93 8.72
C THR A 54 5.06 -9.24 9.51
N GLY A 55 4.25 -9.30 10.58
CA GLY A 55 3.92 -10.56 11.24
C GLY A 55 2.99 -11.44 10.40
N SER A 56 2.48 -12.51 11.01
CA SER A 56 1.53 -13.40 10.34
C SER A 56 0.16 -12.76 10.17
N GLN A 57 -0.39 -12.78 8.95
CA GLN A 57 -1.76 -12.35 8.65
C GLN A 57 -2.09 -10.93 9.17
N PRO A 58 -1.38 -9.89 8.65
CA PRO A 58 -1.71 -8.49 8.94
C PRO A 58 -3.07 -8.08 8.37
#